data_AF-A0A3N5LEE4-F1
#
_entry.id   AF-A0A3N5LEE4-F1
#
_cell.length_a   1.000
_cell.length_b   1.000
_cell.length_c   1.000
_cell.angle_alpha   90.00
_cell.angle_beta   90.00
_cell.angle_gamma   90.00
#
_symmetry.space_group_name_H-M   'P 1'
#
loop_
_entity.id
_entity.type
_entity.pdbx_description
1 polymer ?
#
loop_
_entity_poly.entity_id
_entity_poly.type
_entity_poly.pdbx_seq_one_letter_code
_entity_poly.pdbx_strand_id
1 'polypeptide(L)'
;MDAVALVLVLASAALHASWNLVIKTSGDRLVAAWAQVTFGALVFLPFLVVAGVPTAVWPWIVLSGLVHLGYGLSLVAGYDRGDLSLVYPVARGIAPILVTIAAALILDDAPGVWGFVAIVTVVTGVLLTSLGSARDGIGWALATGGLIATYTL
;
A
#
# COMPACT_ATOMS: atom_id res chain seq x y z
N MET A 1 -8.46 0.93 -23.13
CA MET A 1 -8.60 1.76 -21.91
C MET A 1 -9.25 3.06 -22.33
N ASP A 2 -10.25 3.53 -21.59
CA ASP A 2 -10.89 4.82 -21.86
C ASP A 2 -9.92 5.99 -21.56
N ALA A 3 -10.04 7.10 -22.29
CA ALA A 3 -9.15 8.25 -22.16
C ALA A 3 -9.25 8.89 -20.77
N VAL A 4 -10.46 8.92 -20.19
CA VAL A 4 -10.67 9.40 -18.82
C VAL A 4 -9.95 8.49 -17.82
N ALA A 5 -10.09 7.17 -17.96
CA ALA A 5 -9.39 6.22 -17.10
C ALA A 5 -7.87 6.39 -17.18
N LEU A 6 -7.32 6.61 -18.37
CA LEU A 6 -5.88 6.87 -18.54
C LEU A 6 -5.43 8.13 -17.79
N VAL A 7 -6.17 9.24 -17.92
CA VAL A 7 -5.85 10.50 -17.22
C VAL A 7 -5.92 10.31 -15.71
N LEU A 8 -6.94 9.63 -15.20
CA LEU A 8 -7.09 9.35 -13.76
C LEU A 8 -5.95 8.49 -13.22
N VAL A 9 -5.52 7.47 -13.97
CA VAL A 9 -4.38 6.62 -13.57
C VAL A 9 -3.07 7.42 -13.54
N LEU A 10 -2.81 8.27 -14.54
CA LEU A 10 -1.61 9.11 -14.56
C LEU A 10 -1.62 10.16 -13.44
N ALA A 11 -2.77 10.78 -13.16
CA ALA A 11 -2.92 11.72 -12.05
C ALA A 11 -2.69 11.01 -10.70
N SER A 12 -3.24 9.82 -10.52
CA SER A 12 -3.01 8.98 -9.34
C SER A 12 -1.51 8.66 -9.17
N ALA A 13 -0.83 8.26 -10.25
CA ALA A 13 0.61 7.98 -10.22
C ALA A 13 1.44 9.22 -9.85
N ALA A 14 1.11 10.38 -10.41
CA ALA A 14 1.80 11.64 -10.09
C ALA A 14 1.61 12.02 -8.62
N LEU A 15 0.36 12.00 -8.12
CA LEU A 15 0.06 12.24 -6.71
C LEU A 15 0.80 11.25 -5.81
N HIS A 16 0.84 9.97 -6.20
CA HIS A 16 1.54 8.92 -5.46
C HIS A 16 3.03 9.23 -5.32
N ALA A 17 3.69 9.55 -6.44
CA ALA A 17 5.11 9.91 -6.44
C ALA A 17 5.37 11.17 -5.60
N SER A 18 4.51 12.19 -5.71
CA SER A 18 4.65 13.44 -4.96
C SER A 18 4.57 13.24 -3.45
N TRP A 19 3.57 12.52 -2.92
CA TRP A 19 3.49 12.34 -1.45
C TRP A 19 4.61 11.45 -0.90
N ASN A 20 5.02 10.42 -1.65
CA ASN A 20 6.15 9.59 -1.24
C ASN A 20 7.44 10.42 -1.15
N LEU A 21 7.62 11.37 -2.07
CA LEU A 21 8.73 12.31 -2.01
C LEU A 21 8.62 13.18 -0.74
N VAL A 22 7.46 13.78 -0.46
CA VAL A 22 7.24 14.62 0.73
C VAL A 22 7.54 13.85 2.02
N ILE A 23 7.04 12.61 2.18
CA ILE A 23 7.32 11.80 3.36
C ILE A 23 8.82 11.49 3.46
N LYS A 24 9.45 11.10 2.35
CA LYS A 24 10.88 10.76 2.34
C LYS A 24 11.75 11.95 2.76
N THR A 25 11.38 13.17 2.36
CA THR A 25 12.11 14.41 2.68
C THR A 25 11.67 15.07 3.98
N SER A 26 10.66 14.54 4.66
CA SER A 26 10.16 15.10 5.93
C SER A 26 11.12 14.82 7.09
N GLY A 27 11.17 15.74 8.06
CA GLY A 27 11.96 15.56 9.28
C GLY A 27 11.40 14.47 10.18
N ASP A 28 10.07 14.35 10.26
CA ASP A 28 9.38 13.29 10.97
C ASP A 28 8.42 12.56 9.99
N ARG A 29 8.83 11.35 9.60
CA ARG A 29 8.10 10.52 8.64
C ARG A 29 6.75 10.05 9.16
N LEU A 30 6.63 9.86 10.48
CA LEU A 30 5.39 9.42 11.10
C LEU A 30 4.37 10.57 11.03
N VAL A 31 4.79 11.78 11.42
CA VAL A 31 3.93 12.98 11.32
C VAL A 31 3.52 13.24 9.87
N ALA A 32 4.44 13.11 8.90
CA ALA A 32 4.12 13.30 7.49
C ALA A 32 3.13 12.24 6.97
N ALA A 33 3.27 10.97 7.37
CA ALA A 33 2.32 9.91 7.03
C ALA A 33 0.93 10.15 7.62
N TRP A 34 0.84 10.58 8.89
CA TRP A 34 -0.44 10.92 9.51
C TRP A 34 -1.08 12.15 8.89
N ALA A 35 -0.29 13.19 8.58
CA ALA A 35 -0.78 14.39 7.93
C ALA A 35 -1.41 14.08 6.56
N GLN A 36 -0.83 13.15 5.79
CA GLN A 36 -1.42 12.67 4.55
C GLN A 36 -2.80 12.03 4.77
N VAL A 37 -2.93 11.13 5.75
CA VAL A 37 -4.20 10.45 6.06
C VAL A 37 -5.24 11.47 6.52
N THR A 38 -4.87 12.40 7.40
CA THR A 38 -5.76 13.47 7.87
C THR A 38 -6.19 14.39 6.73
N PHE A 39 -5.28 14.79 5.85
CA PHE A 39 -5.61 15.59 4.68
C PHE A 39 -6.63 14.89 3.77
N GLY A 40 -6.42 13.60 3.50
CA GLY A 40 -7.38 12.79 2.76
C GLY A 40 -8.76 12.79 3.42
N ALA A 41 -8.83 12.56 4.73
CA ALA A 41 -10.08 12.57 5.48
C ALA A 41 -10.81 13.92 5.39
N LEU A 42 -10.07 15.04 5.49
CA LEU A 42 -10.63 16.39 5.38
C LEU A 42 -11.18 16.68 3.97
N VAL A 43 -10.47 16.25 2.92
CA VAL A 43 -10.91 16.40 1.53
C VAL A 43 -12.20 15.63 1.27
N PHE A 44 -12.36 14.43 1.86
CA PHE A 44 -13.54 13.60 1.66
C PHE A 44 -14.71 13.90 2.61
N LEU A 45 -14.49 14.66 3.69
CA LEU A 45 -15.52 14.98 4.68
C LEU A 45 -16.78 15.64 4.10
N PRO A 46 -16.70 16.64 3.19
CA PRO A 46 -17.89 17.25 2.61
C PRO A 46 -18.75 16.25 1.81
N PHE A 47 -18.10 15.29 1.14
CA PHE A 47 -18.80 14.27 0.38
C PHE A 47 -19.56 13.30 1.30
N LEU A 48 -19.02 13.00 2.48
CA LEU A 48 -19.73 12.21 3.50
C LEU A 48 -20.98 12.93 4.01
N VAL A 49 -20.91 14.24 4.21
CA VAL A 49 -22.07 15.05 4.62
C VAL A 49 -23.17 15.02 3.56
N VAL A 50 -22.81 15.11 2.28
CA VAL A 50 -23.76 15.07 1.16
C VAL A 50 -24.34 13.67 0.95
N ALA A 51 -23.53 12.62 1.02
CA ALA A 51 -23.95 11.24 0.81
C ALA A 51 -24.71 10.64 2.00
N GLY A 52 -24.58 11.23 3.19
CA GLY A 52 -25.09 10.69 4.44
C GLY A 52 -24.15 9.64 5.03
N VAL A 53 -24.22 9.46 6.36
CA VAL A 53 -23.37 8.51 7.10
C VAL A 53 -24.07 7.16 7.16
N PRO A 54 -23.53 6.10 6.52
CA PRO A 54 -24.13 4.78 6.62
C PRO A 54 -23.91 4.19 8.02
N THR A 55 -24.91 3.53 8.60
CA THR A 55 -24.81 2.96 9.96
C THR A 55 -24.16 1.58 9.99
N ALA A 56 -24.23 0.82 8.91
CA ALA A 56 -23.70 -0.55 8.86
C ALA A 56 -22.20 -0.63 8.52
N VAL A 57 -21.56 0.49 8.13
CA VAL A 57 -20.16 0.49 7.66
C VAL A 57 -19.13 0.65 8.76
N TRP A 58 -19.54 1.05 9.97
CA TRP A 58 -18.62 1.33 11.08
C TRP A 58 -17.70 0.18 11.45
N PRO A 59 -18.15 -1.10 11.52
CA PRO A 59 -17.23 -2.22 11.76
C PRO A 59 -16.12 -2.32 10.72
N TRP A 60 -16.43 -2.08 9.45
CA TRP A 60 -15.46 -2.11 8.35
C TRP A 60 -14.52 -0.91 8.38
N ILE A 61 -15.01 0.28 8.74
CA ILE A 61 -14.17 1.47 8.93
C ILE A 61 -13.17 1.24 10.07
N VAL A 62 -13.63 0.73 11.21
CA VAL A 62 -12.77 0.43 12.36
C VAL A 62 -11.74 -0.64 11.99
N LEU A 63 -12.17 -1.74 11.36
CA LEU A 63 -11.29 -2.81 10.94
C LEU A 63 -10.21 -2.31 9.97
N SER A 64 -10.61 -1.56 8.92
CA SER A 64 -9.68 -0.97 7.96
C SER A 64 -8.71 0.01 8.61
N GLY A 65 -9.19 0.83 9.55
CA GLY A 65 -8.36 1.74 10.33
C GLY A 65 -7.33 1.03 11.20
N LEU A 66 -7.70 -0.07 11.85
CA LEU A 66 -6.78 -0.89 12.64
C LEU A 66 -5.72 -1.58 11.76
N VAL A 67 -6.11 -2.09 10.59
CA VAL A 67 -5.17 -2.67 9.61
C VAL A 67 -4.21 -1.59 9.10
N HIS A 68 -4.70 -0.39 8.77
CA HIS A 68 -3.86 0.74 8.34
C HIS A 68 -2.91 1.22 9.44
N LEU A 69 -3.36 1.26 10.69
CA LEU A 69 -2.50 1.58 11.84
C LEU A 69 -1.39 0.54 11.98
N GLY A 70 -1.74 -0.75 11.92
CA GLY A 70 -0.77 -1.84 11.94
C GLY A 70 0.26 -1.69 10.81
N TYR A 71 -0.20 -1.37 9.60
CA TYR A 71 0.65 -1.15 8.42
C TYR A 71 1.64 -0.01 8.66
N GLY A 72 1.16 1.14 9.17
CA GLY A 72 2.02 2.28 9.47
C GLY A 72 3.08 1.96 10.52
N LEU A 73 2.67 1.28 11.60
CA LEU A 73 3.58 0.87 12.67
C LEU A 73 4.62 -0.16 12.20
N SER A 74 4.22 -1.17 11.44
CA SER A 74 5.14 -2.18 10.93
C SER A 74 6.13 -1.60 9.92
N LEU A 75 5.67 -0.67 9.08
CA LEU A 75 6.53 -0.01 8.11
C LEU A 75 7.59 0.87 8.79
N VAL A 76 7.19 1.69 9.76
CA VAL A 76 8.12 2.53 10.53
C VAL A 76 9.10 1.66 11.32
N ALA A 77 8.61 0.63 12.02
CA ALA A 77 9.48 -0.30 12.75
C ALA A 77 10.49 -1.02 11.84
N GLY A 78 10.09 -1.33 10.60
CA GLY A 78 10.98 -1.88 9.58
C GLY A 78 12.05 -0.88 9.13
N TYR A 79 11.67 0.37 8.85
CA TYR A 79 12.62 1.42 8.47
C TYR A 79 13.60 1.82 9.58
N ASP A 80 13.20 1.70 10.84
CA ASP A 80 14.07 2.01 11.98
C ASP A 80 15.07 0.88 12.28
N ARG A 81 14.73 -0.37 11.91
CA ARG A 81 15.47 -1.58 12.30
C ARG A 81 16.12 -2.34 11.14
N GLY A 82 15.91 -1.90 9.90
CA GLY A 82 16.37 -2.58 8.71
C GLY A 82 16.74 -1.63 7.58
N ASP A 83 17.52 -2.13 6.63
CA ASP A 83 17.95 -1.35 5.48
C ASP A 83 16.75 -0.95 4.62
N LEU A 84 16.68 0.33 4.24
CA LEU A 84 15.63 0.83 3.36
C LEU A 84 15.62 0.08 2.01
N SER A 85 16.79 -0.32 1.51
CA SER A 85 16.96 -1.10 0.28
C SER A 85 16.44 -2.53 0.38
N LEU A 86 16.20 -3.06 1.59
CA LEU A 86 15.52 -4.32 1.80
C LEU A 86 14.03 -4.12 2.12
N VAL A 87 13.75 -3.33 3.15
CA VAL A 87 12.42 -3.24 3.76
C VAL A 87 11.41 -2.71 2.76
N TYR A 88 11.77 -1.67 2.00
CA TYR A 88 10.83 -1.07 1.05
C TYR A 88 10.50 -2.00 -0.13
N PRO A 89 11.48 -2.58 -0.85
CA PRO A 89 11.18 -3.55 -1.90
C PRO A 89 10.36 -4.73 -1.39
N VAL A 90 10.77 -5.37 -0.29
CA VAL A 90 10.08 -6.58 0.23
C VAL A 90 8.63 -6.27 0.62
N ALA A 91 8.39 -5.19 1.37
CA ALA A 91 7.04 -4.80 1.78
C ALA A 91 6.11 -4.55 0.60
N ARG A 92 6.63 -3.95 -0.49
CA ARG A 92 5.84 -3.64 -1.69
C ARG A 92 5.71 -4.81 -2.66
N GLY A 93 6.67 -5.75 -2.71
CA GLY A 93 6.62 -6.88 -3.64
C GLY A 93 5.82 -8.07 -3.17
N ILE A 94 5.78 -8.34 -1.86
CA ILE A 94 4.98 -9.47 -1.34
C ILE A 94 3.48 -9.19 -1.43
N ALA A 95 3.05 -7.94 -1.32
CA ALA A 95 1.64 -7.56 -1.33
C ALA A 95 0.92 -7.95 -2.64
N PRO A 96 1.40 -7.62 -3.86
CA PRO A 96 0.78 -8.07 -5.11
C PRO A 96 0.70 -9.59 -5.25
N ILE A 97 1.69 -10.33 -4.74
CA ILE A 97 1.67 -11.81 -4.75
C ILE A 97 0.52 -12.32 -3.90
N LEU A 98 0.43 -11.83 -2.66
CA LEU A 98 -0.61 -12.23 -1.71
C LEU A 98 -2.01 -11.85 -2.22
N VAL A 99 -2.18 -10.63 -2.76
CA VAL A 99 -3.44 -10.18 -3.36
C VAL A 99 -3.83 -11.07 -4.53
N THR A 100 -2.90 -11.42 -5.41
CA THR A 100 -3.18 -12.30 -6.56
C THR A 100 -3.64 -13.67 -6.11
N ILE A 101 -2.92 -14.29 -5.16
CA ILE A 101 -3.27 -15.61 -4.63
C ILE A 101 -4.64 -15.55 -3.94
N ALA A 102 -4.88 -14.53 -3.12
CA ALA A 102 -6.13 -14.35 -2.41
C ALA A 102 -7.31 -14.09 -3.37
N ALA A 103 -7.15 -13.24 -4.39
CA ALA A 103 -8.18 -12.98 -5.39
C ALA A 103 -8.55 -14.26 -6.17
N ALA A 104 -7.56 -15.04 -6.58
CA ALA A 104 -7.81 -16.31 -7.28
C ALA A 104 -8.53 -17.35 -6.39
N LEU A 105 -8.20 -17.41 -5.09
CA LEU A 105 -8.76 -18.42 -4.18
C LEU A 105 -10.08 -18.01 -3.51
N ILE A 106 -10.26 -16.72 -3.22
CA ILE A 106 -11.38 -16.19 -2.43
C ILE A 106 -12.43 -15.55 -3.33
N LEU A 107 -12.02 -14.87 -4.40
CA LEU A 107 -12.89 -14.11 -5.30
C LEU A 107 -13.14 -14.82 -6.64
N ASP A 108 -12.51 -15.98 -6.88
CA ASP A 108 -12.51 -16.69 -8.18
C ASP A 108 -12.06 -15.78 -9.35
N ASP A 109 -11.21 -14.78 -9.05
CA ASP A 109 -10.69 -13.81 -10.01
C ASP A 109 -9.19 -14.02 -10.22
N ALA A 110 -8.86 -14.91 -11.17
CA ALA A 110 -7.49 -15.21 -11.52
C ALA A 110 -7.00 -14.30 -12.66
N PRO A 111 -5.78 -13.75 -12.56
CA PRO A 111 -5.22 -12.94 -13.64
C PRO A 111 -5.03 -13.80 -14.90
N GLY A 112 -5.36 -13.23 -16.06
CA GLY A 112 -4.99 -13.82 -17.34
C GLY A 112 -3.46 -13.88 -17.53
N VAL A 113 -3.01 -14.56 -18.59
CA VAL A 113 -1.57 -14.79 -18.87
C VAL A 113 -0.73 -13.51 -18.79
N TRP A 114 -1.21 -12.41 -19.37
CA TRP A 114 -0.50 -11.13 -19.32
C TRP A 114 -0.45 -10.50 -17.94
N GLY A 115 -1.50 -10.68 -17.13
CA GLY A 115 -1.51 -10.26 -15.72
C GLY A 115 -0.47 -11.03 -14.92
N PHE A 116 -0.39 -12.35 -15.12
CA PHE A 116 0.62 -13.18 -14.49
C PHE A 116 2.05 -12.77 -14.88
N VAL A 117 2.31 -12.53 -16.16
CA VAL A 117 3.61 -12.02 -16.65
C VAL A 117 3.98 -10.68 -16.00
N ALA A 118 3.01 -9.75 -15.88
CA ALA A 118 3.24 -8.47 -15.23
C ALA A 118 3.61 -8.65 -13.75
N ILE A 119 2.90 -9.53 -13.03
CA ILE A 119 3.18 -9.84 -11.63
C ILE A 119 4.59 -10.42 -11.48
N VAL A 120 4.95 -11.44 -12.27
CA VAL A 120 6.30 -12.04 -12.24
C VAL A 120 7.38 -10.99 -12.52
N THR A 121 7.14 -10.11 -13.48
CA THR A 121 8.08 -9.02 -13.83
C THR A 121 8.29 -8.07 -12.65
N VAL A 122 7.20 -7.62 -12.01
CA VAL A 122 7.26 -6.72 -10.84
C VAL A 122 7.96 -7.38 -9.66
N VAL A 123 7.60 -8.63 -9.35
CA VAL A 123 8.20 -9.41 -8.25
C VAL A 123 9.69 -9.61 -8.47
N THR A 124 10.09 -9.94 -9.71
CA THR A 124 11.50 -10.11 -10.07
C THR A 124 12.25 -8.79 -9.89
N GLY A 125 11.71 -7.68 -10.38
CA GLY A 125 12.31 -6.35 -10.20
C GLY A 125 12.52 -6.01 -8.72
N VAL A 126 11.53 -6.27 -7.87
CA VAL A 126 11.64 -6.09 -6.42
C VAL A 126 12.77 -6.95 -5.83
N LEU A 127 12.81 -8.24 -6.16
CA LEU A 127 13.84 -9.14 -5.62
C LEU A 127 15.25 -8.68 -6.03
N LEU A 128 15.42 -8.27 -7.28
CA LEU A 128 16.70 -7.75 -7.77
C LEU A 128 17.15 -6.51 -7.00
N THR A 129 16.24 -5.58 -6.66
CA THR A 129 16.58 -4.39 -5.86
C THR A 129 16.95 -4.70 -4.41
N SER A 130 16.55 -5.86 -3.89
CA SER A 130 16.85 -6.29 -2.51
C SER A 130 18.13 -7.12 -2.37
N LEU A 131 18.77 -7.50 -3.49
CA LEU A 131 20.00 -8.30 -3.48
C LEU A 131 21.12 -7.56 -2.76
N GLY A 132 21.78 -8.24 -1.83
CA GLY A 132 22.95 -7.71 -1.10
C GLY A 132 22.64 -6.81 0.10
N SER A 133 21.36 -6.56 0.42
CA SER A 133 20.99 -5.83 1.65
C SER A 133 21.02 -6.75 2.88
N ALA A 134 21.33 -6.21 4.07
CA ALA A 134 21.27 -6.97 5.30
C ALA A 134 19.82 -7.37 5.60
N ARG A 135 19.60 -8.58 6.13
CA ARG A 135 18.25 -9.14 6.36
C ARG A 135 17.52 -8.55 7.57
N ASP A 136 18.09 -7.54 8.19
CA ASP A 136 17.49 -6.86 9.33
C ASP A 136 16.17 -6.20 8.90
N GLY A 137 15.14 -6.31 9.74
CA GLY A 137 13.82 -5.77 9.45
C GLY A 137 12.97 -6.56 8.43
N ILE A 138 13.43 -7.71 7.91
CA ILE A 138 12.64 -8.52 6.95
C ILE A 138 11.28 -8.96 7.51
N GLY A 139 11.21 -9.29 8.79
CA GLY A 139 9.94 -9.65 9.45
C GLY A 139 8.94 -8.50 9.43
N TRP A 140 9.40 -7.28 9.67
CA TRP A 140 8.58 -6.07 9.57
C TRP A 140 8.16 -5.76 8.14
N ALA A 141 9.05 -6.00 7.17
CA ALA A 141 8.73 -5.85 5.75
C ALA A 141 7.62 -6.83 5.31
N LEU A 142 7.72 -8.10 5.71
CA LEU A 142 6.71 -9.12 5.41
C LEU A 142 5.38 -8.81 6.10
N ALA A 143 5.40 -8.40 7.38
CA ALA A 143 4.20 -7.97 8.10
C ALA A 143 3.51 -6.80 7.40
N THR A 144 4.31 -5.80 6.98
CA THR A 144 3.80 -4.63 6.23
C THR A 144 3.12 -5.06 4.94
N GLY A 145 3.77 -5.91 4.14
CA GLY A 145 3.18 -6.38 2.89
C GLY A 145 1.94 -7.26 3.07
N GLY A 146 1.87 -8.05 4.14
CA GLY A 146 0.67 -8.80 4.50
C GLY A 146 -0.50 -7.89 4.87
N LEU A 147 -0.25 -6.83 5.63
CA LEU A 147 -1.25 -5.82 5.98
C LEU A 147 -1.73 -5.07 4.74
N ILE A 148 -0.82 -4.74 3.80
CA ILE A 148 -1.19 -4.16 2.50
C ILE A 148 -2.15 -5.08 1.75
N ALA A 149 -1.84 -6.37 1.67
CA ALA A 149 -2.68 -7.33 0.98
C ALA A 149 -4.08 -7.43 1.62
N THR A 150 -4.17 -7.30 2.94
CA THR A 150 -5.42 -7.47 3.69
C THR A 150 -6.43 -6.36 3.41
N TYR A 151 -5.99 -5.10 3.25
CA TYR A 151 -6.92 -4.00 2.93
C TYR A 151 -7.12 -3.79 1.42
N THR A 152 -6.31 -4.46 0.59
CA THR A 152 -6.39 -4.36 -0.88
C THR A 152 -7.37 -5.37 -1.48
N LEU A 153 -7.53 -6.54 -0.84
CA LEU A 153 -8.53 -7.55 -1.21
C LEU A 153 -9.94 -7.07 -0.88
#